data_AF-A0A1G3QPK1-F1
#
_entry.id   AF-A0A1G3QPK1-F1
#
_cell.length_a   1.000
_cell.length_b   1.000
_cell.length_c   1.000
_cell.angle_alpha   90.00
_cell.angle_beta   90.00
_cell.angle_gamma   90.00
#
_symmetry.space_group_name_H-M   'P 1'
#
loop_
_entity.id
_entity.type
_entity.pdbx_description
1 polymer ?
#
loop_
_entity_poly.entity_id
_entity_poly.type
_entity_poly.pdbx_seq_one_letter_code
_entity_poly.pdbx_strand_id
1 'polypeptide(L)'
;YAVNRKSSKFVAFHSLQSFLSQVPVSLLNAGVLGWGIGLLVKGDAAQGLWPFLGYVFFVAAVNILYLVFSIVALVQANKGRFYYLPFFGRMSFDRHYGQAAAERERPTWVNRPPEGI
;
A
#
# COMPACT_ATOMS: atom_id res chain seq x y z
N TYR A 1 -11.49 -27.00 1.11
CA TYR A 1 -10.86 -25.68 1.29
C TYR A 1 -10.83 -24.81 0.00
N ALA A 2 -11.92 -24.69 -0.76
CA ALA A 2 -11.91 -23.94 -2.04
C ALA A 2 -12.86 -22.72 -2.09
N VAL A 3 -13.76 -22.55 -1.11
CA VAL A 3 -14.83 -21.55 -1.19
C VAL A 3 -14.36 -20.13 -0.85
N ASN A 4 -13.25 -19.95 -0.13
CA ASN A 4 -12.79 -18.63 0.34
C ASN A 4 -11.61 -18.01 -0.43
N ARG A 5 -11.17 -18.63 -1.55
CA ARG A 5 -9.95 -18.23 -2.27
C ARG A 5 -10.07 -16.84 -2.93
N LYS A 6 -11.27 -16.45 -3.36
CA LYS A 6 -11.53 -15.10 -3.93
C LYS A 6 -11.53 -14.01 -2.86
N SER A 7 -12.10 -14.29 -1.67
CA SER A 7 -12.02 -13.41 -0.50
C SER A 7 -10.57 -13.23 -0.04
N SER A 8 -9.78 -14.31 -0.01
CA SER A 8 -8.36 -14.26 0.38
C SER A 8 -7.50 -13.41 -0.57
N LYS A 9 -7.65 -13.54 -1.89
CA LYS A 9 -6.93 -12.69 -2.87
C LYS A 9 -7.38 -11.23 -2.80
N PHE A 10 -8.66 -10.99 -2.59
CA PHE A 10 -9.23 -9.65 -2.43
C PHE A 10 -8.72 -8.95 -1.17
N VAL A 11 -8.66 -9.65 -0.04
CA VAL A 11 -8.08 -9.13 1.20
C VAL A 11 -6.58 -8.88 1.05
N ALA A 12 -5.83 -9.78 0.40
CA ALA A 12 -4.41 -9.61 0.13
C ALA A 12 -4.09 -8.40 -0.76
N PHE A 13 -4.96 -8.09 -1.74
CA PHE A 13 -4.83 -6.90 -2.58
C PHE A 13 -4.93 -5.61 -1.75
N HIS A 14 -5.96 -5.49 -0.91
CA HIS A 14 -6.19 -4.29 -0.10
C HIS A 14 -5.16 -4.15 1.03
N SER A 15 -4.69 -5.25 1.61
CA SER A 15 -3.61 -5.21 2.61
C SER A 15 -2.28 -4.81 2.01
N LEU A 16 -1.93 -5.32 0.82
CA LEU A 16 -0.73 -4.91 0.10
C LEU A 16 -0.79 -3.44 -0.30
N GLN A 17 -1.95 -2.96 -0.73
CA GLN A 17 -2.18 -1.56 -1.06
C GLN A 17 -2.02 -0.65 0.17
N SER A 18 -2.55 -1.04 1.33
CA SER A 18 -2.36 -0.32 2.60
C SER A 18 -0.90 -0.32 3.05
N PHE A 19 -0.20 -1.44 2.91
CA PHE A 19 1.20 -1.59 3.27
C PHE A 19 2.12 -0.74 2.39
N LEU A 20 1.94 -0.79 1.07
CA LEU A 20 2.75 -0.01 0.12
C LEU A 20 2.57 1.50 0.32
N SER A 21 1.35 1.93 0.61
CA SER A 21 1.06 3.34 0.87
C SER A 21 1.59 3.80 2.25
N GLN A 22 1.86 2.88 3.18
CA GLN A 22 2.48 3.18 4.47
C GLN A 22 3.98 3.47 4.35
N VAL A 23 4.69 2.88 3.37
CA VAL A 23 6.14 3.08 3.19
C VAL A 23 6.52 4.55 2.99
N PRO A 24 5.89 5.31 2.07
CA PRO A 24 6.18 6.75 1.91
C PRO A 24 5.94 7.56 3.19
N VAL A 25 4.84 7.28 3.89
CA VAL A 25 4.47 7.97 5.13
C VAL A 25 5.50 7.71 6.23
N SER A 26 5.95 6.45 6.36
CA SER A 26 6.99 6.08 7.30
C SER A 26 8.34 6.75 7.01
N LEU A 27 8.72 6.88 5.74
CA LEU A 27 9.95 7.60 5.34
C LEU A 27 9.88 9.08 5.69
N LEU A 28 8.75 9.73 5.42
CA LEU A 28 8.53 11.13 5.78
C LEU A 28 8.56 11.34 7.30
N ASN A 29 7.90 10.47 8.07
CA ASN A 29 7.93 10.50 9.53
C ASN A 29 9.35 10.27 10.08
N ALA A 30 10.13 9.36 9.47
CA ALA A 30 11.53 9.16 9.83
C ALA A 30 12.39 10.42 9.53
N GLY A 31 12.10 11.13 8.44
CA GLY A 31 12.71 12.42 8.12
C GLY A 31 12.43 13.48 9.19
N VAL A 32 11.19 13.55 9.69
CA VAL A 32 10.81 14.46 10.79
C VAL A 32 11.61 14.14 12.05
N LEU A 33 11.71 12.86 12.42
CA LEU A 33 12.48 12.44 13.59
C LEU A 33 13.98 12.75 13.42
N GLY A 34 14.56 12.42 12.27
CA GLY A 34 15.98 12.65 11.99
C GLY A 34 16.35 14.14 12.01
N TRP A 35 15.55 14.99 11.39
CA TRP A 35 15.76 16.43 11.41
C TRP A 35 15.51 17.00 12.82
N GLY A 36 14.46 16.56 13.50
CA GLY A 36 14.16 16.97 14.87
C GLY A 36 15.31 16.67 15.84
N ILE A 37 15.87 15.46 15.78
CA ILE A 37 17.06 15.09 16.56
C ILE A 37 18.25 15.97 16.16
N GLY A 38 18.47 16.21 14.87
CA GLY A 38 19.53 17.08 14.37
C GLY A 38 19.45 18.51 14.93
N LEU A 39 18.23 19.07 15.03
CA LEU A 39 17.99 20.39 15.63
C LEU A 39 18.30 20.42 17.12
N LEU A 40 17.91 19.37 17.86
CA LEU A 40 18.19 19.25 19.29
C LEU A 40 19.69 19.11 19.58
N VAL A 41 20.42 18.35 18.77
CA VAL A 41 21.86 18.10 18.97
C VAL A 41 22.71 19.29 18.54
N LYS A 42 22.38 19.95 17.43
CA LYS A 42 23.17 21.08 16.90
C LYS A 42 22.86 22.42 17.57
N GLY A 43 21.76 22.53 18.33
CA GLY A 43 21.37 23.76 19.02
C GLY A 43 20.94 24.90 18.07
N ASP A 44 20.79 24.63 16.78
CA ASP A 44 20.54 25.63 15.73
C ASP A 44 19.04 25.99 15.59
N ALA A 45 18.33 25.94 16.71
CA ALA A 45 16.88 26.03 16.78
C ALA A 45 16.35 27.35 16.22
N ALA A 46 17.07 28.47 16.40
CA ALA A 46 16.61 29.79 16.01
C ALA A 46 16.41 29.96 14.48
N GLN A 47 17.26 29.33 13.66
CA GLN A 47 17.16 29.42 12.19
C GLN A 47 16.46 28.22 11.58
N GLY A 48 16.57 27.04 12.20
CA GLY A 48 16.00 25.80 11.66
C GLY A 48 14.57 25.48 12.10
N LEU A 49 14.02 26.12 13.14
CA LEU A 49 12.66 25.85 13.64
C LEU A 49 11.57 26.12 12.61
N TRP A 50 11.61 27.27 11.92
CA TRP A 50 10.55 27.64 10.99
C TRP A 50 10.45 26.70 9.78
N PRO A 51 11.56 26.38 9.07
CA PRO A 51 11.55 25.39 8.00
C PRO A 51 11.15 23.99 8.50
N PHE A 52 11.61 23.60 9.69
CA PHE A 52 11.25 22.32 10.30
C PHE A 52 9.76 22.20 10.59
N LEU A 53 9.14 23.24 11.17
CA LEU A 53 7.69 23.26 11.40
C LEU A 53 6.91 23.18 10.09
N GLY A 54 7.35 23.89 9.04
CA GLY A 54 6.76 23.77 7.70
C GLY A 54 6.81 22.32 7.16
N TYR A 55 7.94 21.65 7.34
CA TYR A 55 8.07 20.23 6.98
C TYR A 55 7.18 19.32 7.83
N VAL A 56 7.09 19.54 9.14
CA VAL A 56 6.19 18.79 10.05
C VAL A 56 4.73 18.95 9.61
N PHE A 57 4.28 20.17 9.31
CA PHE A 57 2.91 20.42 8.83
C PHE A 57 2.65 19.75 7.48
N PHE A 58 3.61 19.79 6.56
CA PHE A 58 3.52 19.08 5.29
C PHE A 58 3.37 17.56 5.51
N VAL A 59 4.22 16.96 6.36
CA VAL A 59 4.15 15.53 6.67
C VAL A 59 2.83 15.18 7.37
N ALA A 60 2.33 16.03 8.27
CA ALA A 60 1.03 15.85 8.90
C ALA A 60 -0.11 15.88 7.87
N ALA A 61 -0.10 16.81 6.92
CA ALA A 61 -1.08 16.87 5.84
C ALA A 61 -1.05 15.61 4.96
N VAL A 62 0.14 15.09 4.63
CA VAL A 62 0.29 13.82 3.89
C VAL A 62 -0.23 12.63 4.69
N ASN A 63 0.01 12.57 6.00
CA ASN A 63 -0.56 11.53 6.87
C ASN A 63 -2.09 11.58 6.91
N ILE A 64 -2.69 12.77 6.98
CA ILE A 64 -4.16 12.94 6.93
C ILE A 64 -4.70 12.48 5.59
N LEU A 65 -4.08 12.91 4.48
CA LEU A 65 -4.48 12.50 3.14
C LEU A 65 -4.40 10.97 2.99
N TYR A 66 -3.32 10.36 3.49
CA TYR A 66 -3.16 8.91 3.55
C TYR A 66 -4.30 8.25 4.33
N LEU A 67 -4.64 8.76 5.52
CA LEU A 67 -5.71 8.22 6.34
C LEU A 67 -7.06 8.22 5.60
N VAL A 68 -7.40 9.34 4.94
CA VAL A 68 -8.63 9.46 4.14
C VAL A 68 -8.65 8.41 3.03
N PHE A 69 -7.57 8.30 2.26
CA PHE A 69 -7.45 7.31 1.19
C PHE A 69 -7.54 5.86 1.69
N SER A 70 -6.93 5.56 2.83
CA SER A 70 -7.01 4.25 3.49
C SER A 70 -8.43 3.91 3.93
N ILE A 71 -9.17 4.88 4.49
CA ILE A 71 -10.58 4.69 4.88
C ILE A 71 -11.45 4.44 3.62
N VAL A 72 -11.26 5.22 2.56
CA VAL A 72 -12.01 5.02 1.30
C VAL A 72 -11.74 3.63 0.72
N ALA A 73 -10.47 3.20 0.68
CA ALA A 73 -10.09 1.87 0.22
C ALA A 73 -10.73 0.77 1.09
N LEU A 74 -10.75 0.93 2.41
CA LEU A 74 -11.39 0.00 3.35
C LEU A 74 -12.91 -0.08 3.14
N VAL A 75 -13.59 1.06 2.98
CA VAL A 75 -15.04 1.12 2.74
C VAL A 75 -15.37 0.45 1.41
N GLN A 76 -14.54 0.64 0.38
CA GLN A 76 -14.77 0.00 -0.90
C GLN A 76 -14.51 -1.51 -0.85
N ALA A 77 -13.49 -1.94 -0.10
CA ALA A 77 -13.20 -3.34 0.19
C ALA A 77 -14.40 -4.02 0.88
N ASN A 78 -14.98 -3.39 1.89
CA ASN A 78 -16.17 -3.88 2.59
C ASN A 78 -17.40 -4.04 1.68
N LYS A 79 -17.45 -3.29 0.56
CA LYS A 79 -18.52 -3.39 -0.45
C LYS A 79 -18.18 -4.39 -1.58
N GLY A 80 -17.06 -5.10 -1.51
CA GLY A 80 -16.64 -6.08 -2.52
C GLY A 80 -16.26 -5.48 -3.88
N ARG A 81 -15.98 -4.18 -3.96
CA ARG A 81 -15.58 -3.49 -5.20
C ARG A 81 -14.10 -3.16 -5.13
N PHE A 82 -13.40 -3.25 -6.25
CA PHE A 82 -12.00 -2.84 -6.35
C PHE A 82 -11.90 -1.31 -6.37
N TYR A 83 -11.12 -0.72 -5.45
CA TYR A 83 -10.78 0.70 -5.50
C TYR A 83 -9.32 0.89 -5.87
N TYR A 84 -9.11 1.57 -7.00
CA TYR A 84 -7.78 1.94 -7.45
C TYR A 84 -7.38 3.23 -6.74
N LEU A 85 -6.41 3.16 -5.82
CA LEU A 85 -5.74 4.39 -5.39
C LEU A 85 -5.04 5.01 -6.60
N PRO A 86 -5.12 6.35 -6.81
CA PRO A 86 -4.61 7.02 -8.01
C PRO A 86 -3.13 6.75 -8.34
N PHE A 87 -2.32 6.32 -7.37
CA PHE A 87 -0.89 6.04 -7.55
C PHE A 87 -0.51 4.55 -7.45
N PHE A 88 -1.18 3.78 -6.60
CA PHE A 88 -0.82 2.38 -6.31
C PHE A 88 -1.79 1.35 -6.90
N GLY A 89 -2.97 1.78 -7.37
CA GLY A 89 -3.98 0.91 -7.96
C GLY A 89 -3.49 0.23 -9.24
N ARG A 90 -2.69 0.92 -10.07
CA ARG A 90 -2.17 0.37 -11.33
C ARG A 90 -1.11 -0.72 -11.10
N MET A 91 -0.23 -0.54 -10.10
CA MET A 91 0.86 -1.49 -9.78
C MET A 91 0.35 -2.77 -9.11
N SER A 92 -0.71 -2.66 -8.30
CA SER A 92 -1.35 -3.81 -7.63
C SER A 92 -2.28 -4.57 -8.58
N PHE A 93 -2.88 -3.90 -9.56
CA PHE A 93 -3.66 -4.55 -10.64
C PHE A 93 -2.78 -5.45 -11.51
N ASP A 94 -1.62 -4.98 -11.97
CA ASP A 94 -0.72 -5.80 -12.79
C ASP A 94 -0.25 -7.07 -12.06
N ARG A 95 -0.08 -7.02 -10.74
CA ARG A 95 0.44 -8.14 -9.94
C ARG A 95 -0.59 -9.22 -9.62
N HIS A 96 -1.88 -8.90 -9.61
CA HIS A 96 -2.95 -9.87 -9.28
C HIS A 96 -3.96 -10.10 -10.41
N TYR A 97 -4.06 -9.19 -11.36
CA TYR A 97 -4.97 -9.22 -12.50
C TYR A 97 -4.29 -8.96 -13.86
N GLY A 98 -2.99 -8.65 -13.90
CA GLY A 98 -2.21 -8.54 -15.15
C GLY A 98 -1.83 -9.90 -15.76
N GLN A 99 -1.29 -9.91 -16.99
CA GLN A 99 -0.99 -11.13 -17.76
C GLN A 99 -0.12 -12.16 -17.00
N ALA A 100 0.76 -11.72 -16.10
CA ALA A 100 1.58 -12.58 -15.24
C ALA A 100 0.77 -13.36 -14.17
N ALA A 101 -0.40 -12.88 -13.77
CA ALA A 101 -1.30 -13.60 -12.87
C ALA A 101 -2.07 -14.72 -13.61
N ALA A 102 -2.45 -14.48 -14.87
CA ALA A 102 -3.06 -15.49 -15.73
C ALA A 102 -2.10 -16.65 -16.05
N GLU A 103 -0.79 -16.37 -16.16
CA GLU A 103 0.25 -17.40 -16.31
C GLU A 103 0.46 -18.23 -15.03
N ARG A 104 0.39 -17.62 -13.84
CA ARG A 104 0.48 -18.35 -12.55
C ARG A 104 -0.76 -19.19 -12.23
N GLU A 105 -1.89 -18.91 -12.87
CA GLU A 105 -3.13 -19.69 -12.73
C GLU A 105 -3.24 -20.85 -13.73
N ARG A 106 -2.30 -20.99 -14.68
CA ARG A 106 -2.26 -22.20 -15.52
C ARG A 106 -1.96 -23.40 -14.62
N PRO A 107 -2.88 -24.38 -14.50
CA PRO A 107 -2.57 -25.60 -13.78
C PRO A 107 -1.42 -26.30 -14.51
N THR A 108 -0.31 -26.53 -13.82
CA THR A 108 0.84 -27.28 -14.35
C THR A 108 0.51 -28.74 -14.66
N TRP A 109 -0.62 -29.22 -14.16
CA TRP A 109 -1.16 -30.54 -14.41
C TRP A 109 -2.61 -30.44 -14.88
N VAL A 110 -2.82 -30.79 -16.14
CA VAL A 110 -4.14 -31.08 -16.72
C VAL A 110 -4.44 -32.53 -16.44
N ASN A 111 -5.49 -32.81 -15.67
CA ASN A 111 -6.00 -34.17 -15.47
C ASN A 111 -6.56 -34.68 -16.80
N ARG A 112 -5.71 -35.33 -17.59
CA ARG A 112 -6.16 -36.04 -18.80
C ARG A 112 -6.94 -37.27 -18.37
N PRO A 113 -8.08 -37.59 -19.02
CA PRO A 113 -8.73 -38.86 -18.78
C PRO A 113 -7.71 -39.99 -19.03
N PRO A 114 -7.74 -41.08 -18.24
CA PRO A 114 -6.87 -42.22 -18.51
C PRO A 114 -7.10 -42.63 -19.97
N GLU A 115 -6.02 -42.61 -20.75
CA GLU A 115 -6.05 -43.15 -22.11
C GLU A 115 -6.48 -44.60 -21.97
N GLY A 116 -7.71 -44.88 -22.39
CA GLY A 116 -8.27 -46.20 -22.30
C GLY A 116 -7.52 -47.13 -23.24
N ILE A 117 -6.76 -48.04 -22.63
CA ILE A 117 -6.19 -49.31 -23.15
C ILE A 117 -5.23 -49.17 -24.33
#